data_AF-U1PE22-F1
#
_entry.id   AF-U1PE22-F1
#
_cell.length_a   1.000
_cell.length_b   1.000
_cell.length_c   1.000
_cell.angle_alpha   90.00
_cell.angle_beta   90.00
_cell.angle_gamma   90.00
#
_symmetry.space_group_name_H-M   'P 1'
#
loop_
_entity.id
_entity.type
_entity.pdbx_description
1 polymer ?
#
loop_
_entity_poly.entity_id
_entity_poly.type
_entity_poly.pdbx_seq_one_letter_code
_entity_poly.pdbx_strand_id
1 'polypeptide(L)'
;MVHDPLSPSEALRTKPGIILGGISLFILVYSLIVTAQLLLGGLLMLMLTLGVYGFYRIFAVLDAVADAQQRIATVRERESNHNHDDQYTDAETNDDTASLNSRSDPDSHREIERACG
;
A
#
# COMPACT_ATOMS: atom_id res chain seq x y z
N MET A 1 -1.55 55.70 -55.36
CA MET A 1 -1.66 54.40 -56.05
C MET A 1 -2.16 53.40 -55.03
N VAL A 2 -3.45 53.11 -55.05
CA VAL A 2 -4.06 52.12 -54.15
C VAL A 2 -3.61 50.75 -54.66
N HIS A 3 -2.80 50.04 -53.87
CA HIS A 3 -2.53 48.63 -54.13
C HIS A 3 -3.83 47.87 -53.87
N ASP A 4 -4.39 47.30 -54.92
CA ASP A 4 -5.47 46.32 -54.80
C ASP A 4 -4.84 45.01 -54.33
N PRO A 5 -5.02 44.60 -53.07
CA PRO A 5 -4.43 43.36 -52.59
C PRO A 5 -5.12 42.20 -53.31
N LEU A 6 -4.34 41.37 -54.00
CA LEU A 6 -4.87 40.14 -54.58
C LEU A 6 -5.69 39.40 -53.52
N SER A 7 -6.94 39.07 -53.88
CA SER A 7 -7.79 38.20 -53.07
C SER A 7 -7.04 36.91 -52.74
N PRO A 8 -7.19 36.32 -51.53
CA PRO A 8 -6.53 35.08 -51.14
C PRO A 8 -6.72 33.96 -52.17
N SER A 9 -7.88 33.92 -52.85
CA SER A 9 -8.18 32.98 -53.92
C SER A 9 -7.35 33.23 -55.20
N GLU A 10 -7.08 34.48 -55.53
CA GLU A 10 -6.23 34.89 -56.64
C GLU A 10 -4.75 34.57 -56.34
N ALA A 11 -4.32 34.82 -55.10
CA ALA A 11 -2.97 34.57 -54.64
C ALA A 11 -2.63 33.07 -54.73
N LEU A 12 -3.51 32.17 -54.30
CA LEU A 12 -3.30 30.71 -54.42
C LEU A 12 -3.21 30.20 -55.87
N ARG A 13 -3.72 30.96 -56.84
CA ARG A 13 -3.63 30.60 -58.26
C ARG A 13 -2.29 30.99 -58.88
N THR A 14 -1.49 31.79 -58.18
CA THR A 14 -0.13 32.15 -58.58
C THR A 14 0.90 31.13 -58.08
N LYS A 15 1.97 30.92 -58.85
CA LYS A 15 3.11 30.05 -58.46
C LYS A 15 3.61 30.32 -57.02
N PRO A 16 3.86 31.57 -56.59
CA PRO A 16 4.30 31.82 -55.21
C PRO A 16 3.23 31.47 -54.17
N GLY A 17 1.95 31.72 -54.43
CA GLY A 17 0.88 31.37 -53.51
C GLY A 17 0.74 29.86 -53.28
N ILE A 18 0.96 29.03 -54.32
CA ILE A 18 0.98 27.57 -54.17
C ILE A 18 2.15 27.13 -53.27
N ILE A 19 3.34 27.72 -53.46
CA ILE A 19 4.51 27.39 -52.64
C ILE A 19 4.27 27.76 -51.18
N LEU A 20 3.79 28.98 -50.91
CA LEU A 20 3.47 29.42 -49.55
C LEU A 20 2.35 28.59 -48.93
N GLY A 21 1.31 28.26 -49.69
CA GLY A 21 0.24 27.38 -49.25
C GLY A 21 0.75 25.98 -48.88
N GLY A 22 1.62 25.41 -49.71
CA GLY A 22 2.26 24.13 -49.45
C GLY A 22 3.13 24.13 -48.20
N ILE A 23 3.96 25.18 -48.01
CA ILE A 23 4.78 25.34 -46.80
C ILE A 23 3.90 25.48 -45.56
N SER A 24 2.86 26.30 -45.63
CA SER A 24 1.92 26.49 -44.52
C SER A 24 1.24 25.18 -44.14
N LEU A 25 0.75 24.43 -45.13
CA LEU A 25 0.14 23.12 -44.90
C LEU A 25 1.14 22.13 -44.31
N PHE A 26 2.36 22.11 -44.82
CA PHE A 26 3.42 21.23 -44.31
C PHE A 26 3.75 21.54 -42.84
N ILE A 27 3.92 22.81 -42.48
CA ILE A 27 4.16 23.25 -41.10
C ILE A 27 2.98 22.85 -40.21
N LEU A 28 1.74 23.04 -40.68
CA LEU A 28 0.54 22.66 -39.93
C LEU A 28 0.52 21.15 -39.65
N VAL A 29 0.68 20.33 -40.68
CA VAL A 29 0.70 18.86 -40.55
C VAL A 29 1.84 18.42 -39.63
N TYR A 30 3.04 18.97 -39.81
CA TYR A 30 4.19 18.67 -38.97
C TYR A 30 3.94 19.04 -37.50
N SER A 31 3.40 20.23 -37.24
CA SER A 31 3.04 20.68 -35.91
C SER A 31 2.01 19.76 -35.25
N LEU A 32 1.01 19.30 -36.01
CA LEU A 32 0.00 18.37 -35.53
C LEU A 32 0.60 17.03 -35.11
N ILE A 33 1.50 16.49 -35.95
CA ILE A 33 2.21 15.23 -35.67
C ILE A 33 3.04 15.36 -34.39
N VAL A 34 3.83 16.44 -34.26
CA VAL A 34 4.64 16.70 -33.06
C VAL A 34 3.75 16.83 -31.83
N THR A 35 2.65 17.57 -31.92
CA THR A 35 1.69 17.73 -30.82
C THR A 35 1.10 16.39 -30.41
N ALA A 36 0.69 15.55 -31.36
CA ALA A 36 0.19 14.21 -31.09
C ALA A 36 1.25 13.32 -30.42
N GLN A 37 2.52 13.40 -30.85
CA GLN A 37 3.63 12.66 -30.22
C GLN A 37 3.87 13.13 -28.78
N LEU A 38 3.84 14.44 -28.52
CA LEU A 38 3.97 14.98 -27.17
C LEU A 38 2.82 14.53 -26.26
N LEU A 39 1.58 14.62 -26.75
CA LEU A 39 0.39 14.15 -26.04
C LEU A 39 0.49 12.66 -25.72
N LEU A 40 0.83 11.86 -26.73
CA LEU A 40 0.90 10.41 -26.57
C LEU A 40 2.07 10.00 -25.66
N GLY A 41 3.25 10.58 -25.85
CA GLY A 41 4.42 10.31 -25.02
C GLY A 41 4.22 10.76 -23.57
N GLY A 42 3.61 11.94 -23.36
CA GLY A 42 3.25 12.44 -22.05
C GLY A 42 2.20 11.57 -21.36
N LEU A 43 1.15 11.19 -22.09
CA LEU A 43 0.11 10.28 -21.58
C LEU A 43 0.70 8.91 -21.23
N LEU A 44 1.57 8.34 -22.08
CA LEU A 44 2.23 7.08 -21.79
C LEU A 44 3.09 7.18 -20.53
N MET A 45 3.89 8.23 -20.39
CA MET A 45 4.70 8.45 -19.18
C MET A 45 3.82 8.58 -17.94
N LEU A 46 2.76 9.40 -18.00
CA LEU A 46 1.82 9.55 -16.91
C LEU A 46 1.19 8.21 -16.52
N MET A 47 0.65 7.47 -17.50
CA MET A 47 0.04 6.15 -17.28
C MET A 47 1.04 5.14 -16.75
N LEU A 48 2.29 5.18 -17.18
CA LEU A 48 3.32 4.27 -16.70
C LEU A 48 3.69 4.60 -15.25
N THR A 49 3.90 5.87 -14.92
CA THR A 49 4.20 6.30 -13.55
C THR A 49 3.04 6.02 -12.59
N LEU A 50 1.83 6.46 -12.94
CA LEU A 50 0.64 6.24 -12.12
C LEU A 50 0.24 4.76 -12.09
N GLY A 51 0.41 4.06 -13.20
CA GLY A 51 0.11 2.63 -13.29
C GLY A 51 1.02 1.84 -12.38
N VAL A 52 2.34 1.99 -12.50
CA VAL A 52 3.30 1.27 -11.64
C VAL A 52 3.09 1.62 -10.16
N TYR A 53 2.95 2.90 -9.83
CA TYR A 53 2.69 3.32 -8.45
C TYR A 53 1.34 2.81 -7.93
N GLY A 54 0.30 2.90 -8.76
CA GLY A 54 -1.04 2.42 -8.46
C GLY A 54 -1.07 0.91 -8.23
N PHE A 55 -0.47 0.13 -9.12
CA PHE A 55 -0.32 -1.32 -8.95
C PHE A 55 0.42 -1.65 -7.66
N TYR A 56 1.57 -1.01 -7.41
CA TYR A 56 2.31 -1.19 -6.17
C TYR A 56 1.42 -0.94 -4.95
N ARG A 57 0.64 0.15 -4.96
CA ARG A 57 -0.23 0.50 -3.83
C ARG A 57 -1.41 -0.46 -3.68
N ILE A 58 -2.01 -0.91 -4.78
CA ILE A 58 -3.11 -1.87 -4.77
C ILE A 58 -2.62 -3.20 -4.18
N PHE A 59 -1.47 -3.71 -4.62
CA PHE A 59 -0.90 -4.93 -4.06
C PHE A 59 -0.57 -4.78 -2.58
N ALA A 60 0.01 -3.65 -2.17
CA ALA A 60 0.27 -3.39 -0.75
C ALA A 60 -1.01 -3.32 0.10
N VAL A 61 -2.10 -2.77 -0.45
CA VAL A 61 -3.40 -2.75 0.24
C VAL A 61 -4.00 -4.15 0.30
N LEU A 62 -3.90 -4.94 -0.76
CA LEU A 62 -4.37 -6.33 -0.77
C LEU A 62 -3.62 -7.19 0.26
N ASP A 63 -2.31 -6.99 0.37
CA ASP A 63 -1.47 -7.63 1.39
C ASP A 63 -1.92 -7.25 2.80
N ALA A 64 -2.15 -5.96 3.07
CA ALA A 64 -2.69 -5.50 4.35
C ALA A 64 -4.10 -6.06 4.65
N VAL A 65 -4.93 -6.28 3.62
CA VAL A 65 -6.24 -6.92 3.77
C VAL A 65 -6.09 -8.40 4.13
N ALA A 66 -5.14 -9.11 3.52
CA ALA A 66 -4.85 -10.50 3.86
C ALA A 66 -4.36 -10.64 5.31
N ASP A 67 -3.45 -9.77 5.74
CA ASP A 67 -2.98 -9.70 7.12
C ASP A 67 -4.13 -9.39 8.10
N ALA A 68 -5.06 -8.51 7.72
CA ALA A 68 -6.23 -8.21 8.54
C ALA A 68 -7.16 -9.42 8.71
N GLN A 69 -7.31 -10.26 7.69
CA GLN A 69 -8.11 -11.49 7.79
C GLN A 69 -7.47 -12.50 8.75
N GLN A 70 -6.16 -12.66 8.72
CA GLN A 70 -5.45 -13.53 9.66
C GLN A 70 -5.62 -13.03 11.09
N ARG A 71 -5.54 -11.71 11.31
CA ARG A 71 -5.76 -11.13 12.63
C ARG A 71 -7.16 -11.39 13.18
N ILE A 72 -8.20 -11.34 12.34
CA ILE A 72 -9.57 -11.65 12.75
C ILE A 72 -9.70 -13.13 13.17
N ALA A 73 -9.05 -14.05 12.46
CA ALA A 73 -9.04 -15.46 12.82
C ALA A 73 -8.30 -15.71 14.15
N THR A 74 -7.13 -15.10 14.35
CA THR A 74 -6.37 -15.24 15.59
C THR A 74 -7.12 -14.65 16.80
N VAL A 75 -7.85 -13.55 16.64
CA VAL A 75 -8.70 -12.99 17.71
C VAL A 75 -9.82 -13.97 18.07
N ARG A 76 -10.48 -14.57 17.08
CA ARG A 76 -11.54 -15.57 17.27
C ARG A 76 -11.03 -16.80 18.04
N GLU A 77 -9.84 -17.29 17.69
CA GLU A 77 -9.20 -18.41 18.40
C GLU A 77 -8.88 -18.05 19.86
N ARG A 78 -8.40 -16.83 20.09
CA ARG A 78 -8.07 -16.33 21.44
C ARG A 78 -9.30 -16.15 22.32
N GLU A 79 -10.41 -15.67 21.76
CA GLU A 79 -11.70 -15.61 22.46
C GLU A 79 -12.25 -17.02 22.78
N SER A 80 -12.01 -18.00 21.92
CA SER A 80 -12.42 -19.40 22.18
C SER A 80 -11.57 -20.09 23.25
N ASN A 81 -10.25 -19.85 23.27
CA ASN A 81 -9.36 -20.39 24.30
C ASN A 81 -9.53 -19.71 25.66
N HIS A 82 -9.81 -18.40 25.70
CA HIS A 82 -10.06 -17.69 26.96
C HIS A 82 -11.28 -18.26 27.71
N ASN A 83 -12.35 -18.61 26.98
CA ASN A 83 -13.51 -19.30 27.55
C ASN A 83 -13.19 -20.72 28.08
N HIS A 84 -12.07 -21.33 27.68
CA HIS A 84 -11.64 -22.63 28.16
C HIS A 84 -10.70 -22.51 29.39
N ASP A 85 -9.81 -21.52 29.39
CA ASP A 85 -8.87 -21.26 30.49
C ASP A 85 -9.58 -20.69 31.74
N ASP A 86 -10.61 -19.86 31.56
CA ASP A 86 -11.43 -19.35 32.66
C ASP A 86 -12.25 -20.48 33.32
N GLN A 87 -12.53 -21.57 32.60
CA GLN A 87 -13.26 -22.73 33.14
C GLN A 87 -12.35 -23.75 33.85
N TYR A 88 -11.04 -23.72 33.60
CA TYR A 88 -10.06 -24.61 34.25
C TYR A 88 -9.51 -24.01 35.56
N THR A 89 -9.40 -22.69 35.66
CA THR A 89 -8.87 -22.01 36.85
C THR A 89 -9.82 -21.98 38.05
N ASP A 90 -11.12 -22.18 37.83
CA ASP A 90 -12.10 -22.36 38.92
C ASP A 90 -12.10 -23.77 39.52
N ALA A 91 -11.48 -24.75 38.87
CA ALA A 91 -11.42 -26.14 39.35
C ALA A 91 -10.18 -26.44 40.21
N GLU A 92 -9.09 -25.68 40.06
CA GLU A 92 -7.80 -25.98 40.73
C GLU A 92 -7.57 -25.20 42.04
N THR A 93 -8.46 -24.27 42.43
CA THR A 93 -8.31 -23.48 43.67
C THR A 93 -8.95 -24.13 44.92
N ASN A 94 -9.51 -25.35 44.81
CA ASN A 94 -10.13 -26.04 45.97
C ASN A 94 -9.33 -27.24 46.52
N ASP A 95 -8.23 -27.67 45.90
CA ASP A 95 -7.50 -28.88 46.35
C ASP A 95 -6.17 -28.58 47.08
N ASP A 96 -5.55 -27.41 46.86
CA ASP A 96 -4.24 -27.10 47.46
C ASP A 96 -4.31 -26.57 48.91
N THR A 97 -5.47 -26.09 49.38
CA THR A 97 -5.60 -25.60 50.77
C THR A 97 -5.79 -26.71 51.80
N ALA A 98 -6.01 -27.97 51.39
CA ALA A 98 -6.14 -29.09 52.32
C ALA A 98 -4.78 -29.71 52.72
N SER A 99 -3.73 -29.53 51.92
CA SER A 99 -2.44 -30.24 52.10
C SER A 99 -1.39 -29.46 52.90
N LEU A 100 -1.53 -28.13 53.07
CA LEU A 100 -0.56 -27.30 53.78
C LEU A 100 -0.78 -27.19 55.30
N ASN A 101 -1.87 -27.73 55.86
CA ASN A 101 -2.18 -27.64 57.30
C ASN A 101 -1.68 -28.84 58.15
N SER A 102 -0.98 -29.82 57.55
CA SER A 102 -0.51 -31.03 58.27
C SER A 102 1.01 -31.19 58.35
N ARG A 103 1.80 -30.16 58.06
CA ARG A 103 3.27 -30.28 58.12
C ARG A 103 3.96 -29.06 58.71
N SER A 104 3.52 -28.67 59.90
CA SER A 104 4.25 -27.75 60.77
C SER A 104 4.70 -28.50 62.02
N ASP A 105 5.82 -29.23 61.90
CA ASP A 105 6.55 -29.79 63.04
C ASP A 105 8.00 -29.24 62.99
N PRO A 106 8.44 -28.41 63.95
CA PRO A 106 9.74 -27.74 63.89
C PRO A 106 10.82 -28.55 64.64
N ASP A 107 11.53 -29.45 63.96
CA ASP A 107 12.77 -30.07 64.48
C ASP A 107 14.02 -29.31 64.00
N SER A 108 14.12 -28.04 64.36
CA SER A 108 15.21 -27.12 63.94
C SER A 108 16.20 -26.77 65.07
N HIS A 109 16.29 -27.57 66.14
CA HIS A 109 17.08 -27.21 67.32
C HIS A 109 18.35 -28.05 67.57
N ARG A 110 18.78 -28.92 66.64
CA ARG A 110 19.96 -29.80 66.85
C ARG A 110 21.20 -29.55 66.01
N GLU A 111 21.26 -28.51 65.18
CA GLU A 111 22.45 -28.26 64.33
C GLU A 111 23.46 -27.26 64.89
N ILE A 112 23.19 -26.57 66.01
CA ILE A 112 24.09 -25.49 66.48
C ILE A 112 25.22 -25.98 67.41
N GLU A 113 25.15 -27.20 67.97
CA GLU A 113 26.16 -27.69 68.93
C GLU A 113 27.39 -28.39 68.31
N ARG A 114 27.46 -28.57 66.98
CA ARG A 114 28.60 -29.28 66.35
C ARG A 114 29.73 -28.39 65.80
N ALA A 115 29.62 -27.07 65.96
CA ALA A 115 30.62 -26.13 65.43
C ALA A 115 31.69 -25.67 66.44
N CYS A 116 31.59 -26.05 67.72
CA CYS A 116 32.61 -25.78 68.73
C CYS A 116 32.94 -27.03 69.53
N GLY A 117 33.83 -27.86 68.98
CA GLY A 117 34.50 -28.97 69.67
C GLY A 117 35.84 -29.23 69.02
#